data_AF-A0A8S0FRU0-F1
#
_entry.id   AF-A0A8S0FRU0-F1
#
_cell.length_a   1.000
_cell.length_b   1.000
_cell.length_c   1.000
_cell.angle_alpha   90.00
_cell.angle_beta   90.00
_cell.angle_gamma   90.00
#
_symmetry.space_group_name_H-M   'P 1'
#
loop_
_entity.id
_entity.type
_entity.pdbx_description
1 polymer ?
#
loop_
_entity_poly.entity_id
_entity_poly.type
_entity_poly.pdbx_seq_one_letter_code
_entity_poly.pdbx_strand_id
1 'polypeptide(L)'
;MFIGDGKSTGVTTGISSNLTSWLSSTGIIQAAKDGVSKTLNNLTDQYNAASERIDTLMTRYKAQFTQLDVLMNSLNSTSSYLTQQFDTSNSNSK
;
A
#
# COMPACT_ATOMS: atom_id res chain seq x y z
N MET A 1 48.79 28.18 -16.72
CA MET A 1 47.37 27.85 -16.44
C MET A 1 47.11 26.34 -16.37
N PHE A 2 47.80 25.49 -17.14
CA PHE A 2 47.53 24.04 -17.16
C PHE A 2 48.31 23.21 -16.13
N ILE A 3 49.53 23.62 -15.77
CA ILE A 3 50.33 23.02 -14.71
C ILE A 3 50.32 24.01 -13.55
N GLY A 4 49.52 23.73 -12.53
CA GLY A 4 49.72 24.38 -11.24
C GLY A 4 50.45 23.45 -10.29
N ASP A 5 50.75 23.97 -9.12
CA ASP A 5 51.68 23.47 -8.08
C ASP A 5 51.50 22.01 -7.59
N GLY A 6 50.62 21.23 -8.19
CA GLY A 6 50.32 19.85 -7.82
C GLY A 6 49.58 19.72 -6.48
N LYS A 7 49.18 20.83 -5.85
CA LYS A 7 48.60 20.86 -4.50
C LYS A 7 47.35 21.73 -4.37
N SER A 8 47.30 22.88 -5.03
CA SER A 8 46.22 23.87 -4.85
C SER A 8 45.88 24.68 -6.11
N THR A 9 46.74 24.74 -7.12
CA THR A 9 46.47 25.48 -8.37
C THR A 9 46.62 24.57 -9.60
N GLY A 10 46.00 24.96 -10.71
CA GLY A 10 46.02 24.23 -11.99
C GLY A 10 44.68 23.58 -12.33
N VAL A 11 44.34 23.58 -13.63
CA VAL A 11 43.07 23.01 -14.15
C VAL A 11 42.92 21.54 -13.77
N THR A 12 44.01 20.78 -13.79
CA THR A 12 44.03 19.35 -13.41
C THR A 12 43.73 19.13 -11.92
N THR A 13 44.30 19.95 -11.03
CA THR A 13 44.05 19.90 -9.58
C THR A 13 42.59 20.22 -9.25
N GLY A 14 42.01 21.26 -9.87
CA GLY A 14 40.59 21.61 -9.70
C GLY A 14 39.64 20.50 -10.15
N ILE A 15 39.93 19.87 -11.30
CA ILE A 15 39.17 18.71 -11.78
C ILE A 15 39.26 17.54 -10.80
N SER A 16 40.46 17.21 -10.30
CA SER A 16 40.66 16.10 -9.36
C SER A 16 39.94 16.30 -8.01
N SER A 17 39.93 17.53 -7.50
CA SER A 17 39.23 17.88 -6.26
C SER A 17 37.71 17.75 -6.40
N ASN A 18 37.16 18.22 -7.53
CA ASN A 18 35.73 18.11 -7.81
C ASN A 18 35.30 16.64 -7.99
N LEU A 19 36.09 15.84 -8.73
CA LEU A 19 35.85 14.40 -8.87
C LEU A 19 35.90 13.69 -7.53
N THR A 20 36.87 14.03 -6.67
CA THR A 20 36.98 13.45 -5.31
C THR A 20 35.77 13.84 -4.46
N SER A 21 35.31 15.09 -4.54
CA SER A 21 34.11 15.55 -3.83
C SER A 21 32.85 14.82 -4.30
N TRP A 22 32.68 14.63 -5.61
CA TRP A 22 31.54 13.90 -6.19
C TRP A 22 31.52 12.41 -5.83
N LEU A 23 32.69 11.78 -5.75
CA LEU A 23 32.88 10.37 -5.38
C LEU A 23 32.94 10.15 -3.86
N SER A 24 33.00 11.21 -3.06
CA SER A 24 33.05 11.11 -1.60
C SER A 24 31.76 10.50 -1.03
N SER A 25 31.83 10.01 0.21
CA SER A 25 30.68 9.48 0.95
C SER A 25 29.60 10.52 1.26
N THR A 26 29.86 11.80 1.03
CA THR A 26 28.88 12.90 1.11
C THR A 26 28.65 13.55 -0.24
N GLY A 27 29.18 12.95 -1.32
CA GLY A 27 29.13 13.46 -2.67
C GLY A 27 27.78 13.23 -3.35
N ILE A 28 27.62 13.83 -4.52
CA ILE A 28 26.39 13.76 -5.32
C ILE A 28 26.01 12.33 -5.71
N ILE A 29 26.99 11.45 -5.90
CA ILE A 29 26.73 10.04 -6.27
C ILE A 29 26.14 9.28 -5.08
N GLN A 30 26.66 9.52 -3.87
CA GLN A 30 26.10 8.90 -2.66
C GLN A 30 24.69 9.44 -2.38
N ALA A 31 24.46 10.75 -2.52
CA ALA A 31 23.13 11.33 -2.38
C ALA A 31 22.12 10.74 -3.39
N ALA A 32 22.54 10.49 -4.64
CA ALA A 32 21.71 9.82 -5.63
C ALA A 32 21.40 8.36 -5.22
N LYS A 33 22.41 7.62 -4.73
CA LYS A 33 22.24 6.25 -4.22
C LYS A 33 21.26 6.20 -3.04
N ASP A 34 21.38 7.12 -2.08
CA ASP A 34 20.49 7.22 -0.93
C ASP A 34 19.06 7.58 -1.37
N GLY A 35 18.92 8.48 -2.35
CA GLY A 35 17.63 8.83 -2.94
C GLY A 35 16.94 7.64 -3.61
N VAL A 36 17.69 6.82 -4.35
CA VAL A 36 17.19 5.57 -4.96
C VAL A 36 16.79 4.57 -3.88
N SER A 37 17.64 4.36 -2.86
CA SER A 37 17.31 3.45 -1.75
C SER A 37 16.07 3.90 -0.99
N LYS A 38 15.90 5.22 -0.78
CA LYS A 38 14.70 5.78 -0.13
C LYS A 38 13.45 5.57 -0.97
N THR A 39 13.55 5.76 -2.28
CA THR A 39 12.46 5.49 -3.22
C THR A 39 12.07 4.01 -3.20
N LEU A 40 13.07 3.11 -3.21
CA LEU A 40 12.83 1.67 -3.13
C LEU A 40 12.12 1.28 -1.82
N ASN A 41 12.61 1.76 -0.68
CA ASN A 41 12.00 1.48 0.62
C ASN A 41 10.55 2.01 0.66
N ASN A 42 10.31 3.22 0.15
CA ASN A 42 8.97 3.78 0.10
C ASN A 42 8.02 2.96 -0.80
N LEU A 43 8.53 2.41 -1.91
CA LEU A 43 7.74 1.53 -2.77
C LEU A 43 7.40 0.21 -2.07
N THR A 44 8.35 -0.36 -1.31
CA THR A 44 8.10 -1.54 -0.47
C THR A 44 7.04 -1.26 0.60
N ASP A 45 7.11 -0.12 1.28
CA ASP A 45 6.12 0.27 2.29
C ASP A 45 4.73 0.43 1.67
N GLN A 46 4.64 1.08 0.51
CA GLN A 46 3.37 1.22 -0.23
C GLN A 46 2.80 -0.13 -0.65
N TYR A 47 3.66 -1.04 -1.12
CA TYR A 47 3.25 -2.40 -1.48
C TYR A 47 2.68 -3.16 -0.27
N ASN A 48 3.39 -3.14 0.85
CA ASN A 48 2.96 -3.82 2.08
C ASN A 48 1.63 -3.25 2.60
N ALA A 49 1.49 -1.92 2.61
CA ALA A 49 0.25 -1.26 3.01
C ALA A 49 -0.93 -1.61 2.08
N ALA A 50 -0.68 -1.76 0.77
CA ALA A 50 -1.70 -2.22 -0.17
C ALA A 50 -2.10 -3.67 0.09
N SER A 51 -1.14 -4.56 0.34
CA SER A 51 -1.41 -5.96 0.68
C SER A 51 -2.27 -6.09 1.94
N GLU A 52 -1.92 -5.36 3.01
CA GLU A 52 -2.67 -5.37 4.27
C GLU A 52 -4.12 -4.87 4.09
N ARG A 53 -4.31 -3.84 3.26
CA ARG A 53 -5.65 -3.34 2.90
C ARG A 53 -6.47 -4.39 2.15
N ILE A 54 -5.84 -5.12 1.22
CA ILE A 54 -6.50 -6.20 0.47
C ILE A 54 -6.92 -7.32 1.43
N ASP A 55 -6.04 -7.74 2.34
CA ASP A 55 -6.34 -8.82 3.30
C ASP A 55 -7.46 -8.43 4.27
N THR A 56 -7.44 -7.18 4.75
CA THR A 56 -8.50 -6.62 5.59
C THR A 56 -9.84 -6.59 4.84
N LEU A 57 -9.82 -6.13 3.59
CA LEU A 57 -11.02 -6.07 2.75
C LEU A 57 -11.59 -7.46 2.49
N MET A 58 -10.74 -8.42 2.15
CA MET A 58 -11.11 -9.81 1.92
C MET A 58 -11.75 -10.44 3.17
N THR A 59 -11.14 -10.21 4.34
CA THR A 59 -11.67 -10.68 5.63
C THR A 59 -13.05 -10.09 5.90
N ARG A 60 -13.21 -8.78 5.68
CA ARG A 60 -14.50 -8.10 5.82
C ARG A 60 -15.55 -8.65 4.86
N TYR A 61 -15.21 -8.92 3.60
CA TYR A 61 -16.13 -9.50 2.62
C TYR A 61 -16.54 -10.93 2.98
N LYS A 62 -15.62 -11.76 3.47
CA LYS A 62 -15.97 -13.11 3.98
C LYS A 62 -16.95 -13.05 5.15
N ALA A 63 -16.73 -12.12 6.09
CA ALA A 63 -17.63 -11.91 7.22
C ALA A 63 -19.01 -11.43 6.75
N GLN A 64 -19.07 -10.45 5.84
CA GLN A 64 -20.33 -9.97 5.27
C GLN A 64 -21.08 -11.04 4.49
N PHE A 65 -20.38 -11.88 3.71
CA PHE A 65 -20.99 -12.99 2.99
C PHE A 65 -21.67 -13.98 3.95
N THR A 66 -20.99 -14.33 5.04
CA THR A 66 -21.56 -15.22 6.08
C THR A 66 -22.77 -14.58 6.76
N GLN A 67 -22.73 -13.28 7.05
CA GLN A 67 -23.88 -12.55 7.61
C GLN A 67 -25.06 -12.50 6.65
N LEU A 68 -24.80 -12.33 5.35
CA LEU A 68 -25.83 -12.37 4.31
C LEU A 68 -26.49 -13.74 4.23
N ASP A 69 -25.75 -14.84 4.38
CA ASP A 69 -26.32 -16.20 4.42
C ASP A 69 -27.24 -16.40 5.65
N VAL A 70 -26.80 -15.94 6.82
CA VAL A 70 -27.64 -15.95 8.04
C VAL A 70 -28.90 -15.10 7.86
N LEU A 71 -28.76 -13.91 7.26
CA LEU A 71 -29.90 -13.04 6.97
C LEU A 71 -30.86 -13.69 5.98
N MET A 72 -30.36 -14.32 4.92
CA MET A 72 -31.17 -15.03 3.92
C MET A 72 -31.99 -16.16 4.59
N ASN A 73 -31.35 -16.96 5.45
CA ASN A 73 -32.03 -18.02 6.20
C ASN A 73 -33.10 -17.46 7.16
N SER A 74 -32.82 -16.32 7.79
CA SER A 74 -33.75 -15.63 8.67
C SER A 74 -34.95 -15.05 7.91
N LEU A 75 -34.71 -14.47 6.74
CA LEU A 75 -35.75 -13.97 5.84
C LEU A 75 -36.63 -15.09 5.31
N ASN A 76 -36.06 -16.24 4.95
CA ASN A 76 -36.83 -17.43 4.55
C ASN A 76 -37.74 -17.91 5.68
N SER A 77 -37.22 -18.02 6.91
CA SER A 77 -37.99 -18.44 8.08
C SER A 77 -39.12 -17.44 8.40
N THR A 78 -38.82 -16.14 8.29
CA THR A 78 -39.80 -15.06 8.49
C THR A 78 -40.90 -15.10 7.42
N SER A 79 -40.52 -15.32 6.16
CA SER A 79 -41.46 -15.46 5.04
C SER A 79 -42.42 -16.62 5.30
N SER A 80 -41.90 -17.80 5.66
CA SER A 80 -42.73 -18.97 6.01
C SER A 80 -43.68 -18.68 7.17
N TYR A 81 -43.21 -17.98 8.21
CA TYR A 81 -44.06 -17.59 9.34
C TYR A 81 -45.17 -16.63 8.91
N LEU A 82 -44.86 -15.60 8.12
CA LEU A 82 -45.86 -14.65 7.60
C LEU A 82 -46.88 -15.33 6.70
N THR A 83 -46.48 -16.25 5.83
CA THR A 83 -47.40 -17.07 5.02
C THR A 83 -48.35 -17.86 5.92
N GLN A 84 -47.82 -18.54 6.95
CA GLN A 84 -48.64 -19.31 7.89
C GLN A 84 -49.65 -18.42 8.64
N GLN A 85 -49.24 -17.23 9.07
CA GLN A 85 -50.13 -16.27 9.73
C GLN A 85 -51.22 -15.74 8.79
N PHE A 86 -50.88 -15.50 7.52
CA PHE A 86 -51.84 -15.07 6.50
C PHE A 86 -52.87 -16.16 6.21
N ASP A 87 -52.43 -17.39 6.00
CA ASP A 87 -53.31 -18.55 5.76
C ASP A 87 -54.25 -18.81 6.95
N THR A 88 -53.73 -18.69 8.17
CA THR A 88 -54.53 -18.82 9.41
C THR A 88 -55.56 -17.71 9.53
N SER A 89 -55.20 -16.46 9.20
CA SER A 89 -56.13 -15.33 9.23
C SER A 89 -57.26 -15.47 8.19
N ASN A 90 -56.93 -15.96 6.99
CA ASN A 90 -57.91 -16.20 5.92
C ASN A 90 -58.84 -17.39 6.25
N SER A 91 -58.33 -18.39 6.97
CA SER A 91 -59.11 -19.55 7.43
C SER A 91 -60.05 -19.21 8.58
N ASN A 92 -59.66 -18.30 9.48
CA ASN A 92 -60.50 -17.82 10.60
C ASN A 92 -61.55 -16.78 10.17
N SER A 93 -61.53 -16.33 8.91
CA SER A 93 -62.49 -15.37 8.34
C SER A 93 -63.64 -16.05 7.58
N LYS A 94 -63.77 -17.38 7.67
CA LYS A 94 -64.87 -18.18 7.12
C LYS A 94 -65.77 -18.76 8.21
#